data_AF-A0AAD4BB21-F1
#
_entry.id   AF-A0AAD4BB21-F1
#
_cell.length_a   1.000
_cell.length_b   1.000
_cell.length_c   1.000
_cell.angle_alpha   90.00
_cell.angle_beta   90.00
_cell.angle_gamma   90.00
#
_symmetry.space_group_name_H-M   'P 1'
#
loop_
_entity.id
_entity.type
_entity.pdbx_description
1 polymer ?
#
loop_
_entity_poly.entity_id
_entity_poly.type
_entity_poly.pdbx_seq_one_letter_code
_entity_poly.pdbx_strand_id
1 'polypeptide(L)' 'MAPRRHIHVHINPKFRVEKASRRGTVFPEPRGWFPSASYIRDGKPRVVLTGELLSSNERSGEVWVGDVGL' A
#
# COMPACT_ATOMS: atom_id res chain seq x y z
N MET A 1 -13.79 30.64 -7.41
CA MET A 1 -12.67 30.37 -6.48
C MET A 1 -13.19 29.46 -5.38
N ALA A 2 -12.72 28.21 -5.29
CA ALA A 2 -13.24 27.23 -4.32
C ALA A 2 -12.65 27.49 -2.90
N PRO A 3 -13.42 27.31 -1.83
CA PRO A 3 -12.95 27.54 -0.46
C PRO A 3 -11.89 26.51 -0.04
N ARG A 4 -10.77 26.98 0.50
CA ARG A 4 -9.75 26.14 1.14
C ARG A 4 -10.30 25.60 2.47
N ARG A 5 -10.44 24.28 2.58
CA ARG A 5 -10.71 23.61 3.86
C ARG A 5 -9.37 23.26 4.51
N HIS A 6 -9.08 23.81 5.68
CA HIS A 6 -7.95 23.37 6.50
C HIS A 6 -8.34 22.09 7.23
N ILE A 7 -7.56 21.03 7.05
CA ILE A 7 -7.71 19.78 7.79
C ILE A 7 -6.81 19.88 9.03
N HIS A 8 -7.41 19.85 10.22
CA HIS A 8 -6.67 19.67 11.47
C HIS A 8 -6.42 18.17 11.66
N VAL A 9 -5.16 17.75 11.55
CA VAL A 9 -4.75 16.37 11.84
C VAL A 9 -4.37 16.28 13.32
N HIS A 10 -5.18 15.57 14.11
CA HIS A 10 -4.85 15.26 15.51
C HIS A 10 -4.01 13.98 15.55
N ILE A 11 -2.71 14.10 15.82
CA ILE A 11 -1.83 12.94 15.95
C ILE A 11 -2.02 12.35 17.35
N ASN A 12 -2.64 11.17 17.43
CA ASN A 12 -2.74 10.43 18.68
C ASN A 12 -1.36 9.80 19.00
N PRO A 13 -0.70 10.16 20.11
CA PRO A 13 0.65 9.70 20.44
C PRO A 13 0.77 8.20 20.73
N LYS A 14 -0.36 7.48 20.81
CA LYS A 14 -0.38 6.02 21.01
C LYS A 14 -0.04 5.23 19.75
N PHE A 15 -0.08 5.84 18.57
CA PHE A 15 0.23 5.18 17.32
C PHE A 15 1.49 5.78 16.71
N ARG A 16 2.51 4.94 16.53
CA ARG A 16 3.71 5.29 15.79
C ARG A 16 3.56 4.78 14.36
N VAL A 17 3.68 5.68 13.40
CA VAL A 17 3.79 5.28 11.98
C VAL A 17 5.25 4.97 11.71
N GLU A 18 5.51 3.74 11.26
CA GLU A 18 6.84 3.31 10.85
C GLU A 18 6.83 2.93 9.37
N LYS A 19 7.91 3.27 8.67
CA LYS A 19 8.10 2.84 7.28
C LYS A 19 8.55 1.39 7.31
N ALA A 20 7.71 0.49 6.80
CA ALA A 20 8.06 -0.92 6.67
C ALA A 20 9.29 -1.11 5.76
N SER A 21 10.22 -1.98 6.17
CA SER A 21 11.32 -2.43 5.32
C SER A 21 10.82 -3.51 4.35
N ARG A 22 11.26 -3.43 3.09
CA ARG A 22 10.94 -4.47 2.09
C ARG A 22 11.98 -5.59 2.16
N ARG A 23 11.53 -6.85 2.08
CA ARG A 23 12.39 -8.04 2.04
C ARG A 23 12.08 -8.86 0.78
N GLY A 24 13.09 -9.52 0.22
CA GLY A 24 12.98 -10.31 -1.02
C GLY A 24 13.90 -9.80 -2.13
N THR A 25 13.87 -10.48 -3.27
CA THR A 25 14.68 -10.15 -4.46
C THR A 25 13.87 -9.58 -5.60
N VAL A 26 12.55 -9.71 -5.56
CA VAL A 26 11.62 -9.23 -6.58
C VAL A 26 10.65 -8.28 -5.91
N PHE A 27 10.47 -7.10 -6.51
CA PHE A 27 9.55 -6.09 -6.03
C PHE A 27 8.69 -5.61 -7.20
N PRO A 28 7.42 -5.27 -6.93
CA PRO A 28 6.66 -4.52 -7.91
C PRO A 28 7.35 -3.19 -8.21
N GLU A 29 7.33 -2.78 -9.47
CA GLU A 29 7.73 -1.42 -9.86
C GLU A 29 6.82 -0.35 -9.20
N PRO A 30 7.24 0.92 -9.13
CA PRO A 30 6.40 1.99 -8.61
C PRO A 30 5.07 2.14 -9.36
N ARG A 31 3.97 2.13 -8.61
CA ARG A 31 2.59 1.96 -9.09
C ARG A 31 1.59 2.67 -8.18
N GLY A 32 0.39 2.94 -8.70
CA GLY A 32 -0.70 3.58 -7.97
C GLY A 32 -2.08 3.22 -8.53
N TRP A 33 -3.14 3.74 -7.89
CA TRP A 33 -4.53 3.52 -8.31
C TRP A 33 -4.95 2.05 -8.35
N PHE A 34 -4.35 1.23 -7.50
CA PHE A 34 -4.62 -0.20 -7.41
C PHE A 34 -5.63 -0.49 -6.30
N PRO A 35 -6.64 -1.36 -6.54
CA PRO A 35 -7.32 -2.03 -5.44
C PRO A 35 -6.31 -2.83 -4.60
N SER A 36 -6.53 -2.84 -3.29
CA SER A 36 -5.75 -3.65 -2.35
C SER A 36 -6.65 -4.31 -1.33
N ALA A 37 -6.21 -5.45 -0.81
CA ALA A 37 -6.86 -6.15 0.30
C ALA A 37 -5.82 -6.77 1.23
N SER A 38 -6.18 -6.94 2.49
CA SER A 38 -5.40 -7.69 3.48
C SER A 38 -6.19 -8.91 3.95
N TYR A 39 -5.49 -10.01 4.24
CA TYR A 39 -6.09 -11.24 4.72
C TYR A 39 -5.09 -12.05 5.56
N ILE A 40 -5.60 -13.01 6.34
CA ILE A 40 -4.77 -13.97 7.08
C ILE A 40 -4.73 -15.28 6.29
N ARG A 41 -3.53 -15.84 6.08
CA ARG A 41 -3.34 -17.19 5.54
C ARG A 41 -2.21 -17.88 6.29
N ASP A 42 -2.45 -19.12 6.71
CA ASP A 42 -1.47 -19.91 7.48
C ASP A 42 -0.97 -19.17 8.74
N GLY A 43 -1.87 -18.45 9.41
CA GLY A 43 -1.58 -17.63 10.59
C GLY A 43 -0.77 -16.35 10.32
N LYS A 44 -0.48 -16.02 9.06
CA LYS A 44 0.33 -14.86 8.67
C LYS A 44 -0.51 -13.79 7.98
N PRO A 45 -0.36 -12.50 8.34
CA PRO A 45 -1.00 -11.41 7.61
C PRO A 45 -0.35 -11.23 6.24
N ARG A 46 -1.20 -11.05 5.23
CA ARG A 46 -0.79 -10.81 3.83
C ARG A 46 -1.50 -9.60 3.27
N VAL A 47 -0.84 -8.95 2.31
CA VAL A 47 -1.41 -7.91 1.46
C VAL A 47 -1.37 -8.37 0.01
N VAL A 48 -2.45 -8.11 -0.72
CA VAL A 48 -2.53 -8.30 -2.16
C VAL A 48 -2.77 -6.96 -2.86
N LEU A 49 -2.07 -6.74 -3.97
CA LEU A 49 -2.19 -5.60 -4.87
C LEU A 49 -2.52 -6.14 -6.28
N THR A 50 -3.45 -5.51 -7.00
CA THR A 50 -3.86 -5.94 -8.35
C THR A 50 -4.33 -4.77 -9.20
N GLY A 51 -4.23 -4.87 -10.52
CA GLY A 51 -4.89 -3.99 -11.50
C GLY A 51 -4.49 -2.51 -11.35
N GLU A 52 -3.39 -2.12 -11.98
CA GLU A 52 -2.68 -0.93 -11.51
C GLU A 52 -2.29 0.04 -12.61
N LEU A 53 -2.05 1.30 -12.25
CA LEU A 53 -1.41 2.28 -13.13
C LEU A 53 0.08 2.35 -12.79
N LEU A 54 0.91 2.01 -13.76
CA LEU A 54 2.35 2.10 -13.65
C LEU A 54 2.81 3.54 -13.81
N SER A 55 4.08 3.79 -13.46
CA SER A 55 4.70 5.11 -13.67
C SER A 55 4.77 5.51 -15.15
N SER A 56 4.73 4.53 -16.07
CA SER A 56 4.63 4.75 -17.52
C SER A 56 3.24 5.20 -17.99
N ASN A 57 2.24 5.28 -17.09
CA ASN A 57 0.83 5.48 -17.39
C ASN A 57 0.15 4.30 -18.11
N GLU A 58 0.80 3.13 -18.15
CA GLU A 58 0.21 1.89 -18.64
C GLU A 58 -0.52 1.14 -17.53
N ARG A 59 -1.48 0.29 -17.92
CA ARG A 59 -2.20 -0.59 -16.98
C ARG A 59 -1.46 -1.90 -16.82
N SER A 60 -1.18 -2.30 -15.58
CA SER A 60 -0.62 -3.62 -15.26
C SER A 60 -1.74 -4.59 -14.86
N GLY A 61 -1.68 -5.80 -15.42
CA GLY A 61 -2.52 -6.94 -15.04
C GLY A 61 -1.88 -7.87 -14.00
N GLU A 62 -0.73 -7.49 -13.44
CA GLU A 62 -0.04 -8.31 -12.45
C GLU A 62 -0.78 -8.36 -11.11
N VAL A 63 -0.57 -9.46 -10.38
CA VAL A 63 -1.02 -9.63 -9.00
C VAL A 63 0.20 -9.81 -8.10
N TRP A 64 0.31 -8.94 -7.10
CA TRP A 64 1.41 -8.97 -6.14
C TRP A 64 0.88 -9.36 -4.77
N VAL A 65 1.50 -10.36 -4.14
CA VAL A 65 1.16 -10.80 -2.78
C VAL A 65 2.42 -10.76 -1.91
N GLY A 66 2.32 -10.12 -0.75
CA GLY A 66 3.41 -10.03 0.22
C GLY A 66 2.96 -10.43 1.62
N ASP A 67 3.82 -11.16 2.32
CA ASP A 67 3.69 -11.38 3.77
C ASP A 67 4.03 -10.09 4.52
N VAL A 68 3.25 -9.75 5.54
CA VAL A 68 3.54 -8.63 6.45
C VAL A 68 4.26 -9.18 7.67
N GLY A 69 5.53 -8.79 7.84
CA GLY A 69 6.26 -9.06 9.08
C GLY A 69 5.76 -8.12 10.17
N LEU A 70 5.25 -8.71 11.27
CA LEU A 70 5.00 -8.01 12.53
C LEU A 70 6.24 -8.08 13.43
#